data_AF-A0AA49JZL5-F1
#
_entry.id   AF-A0AA49JZL5-F1
#
_cell.length_a   1.000
_cell.length_b   1.000
_cell.length_c   1.000
_cell.angle_alpha   90.00
_cell.angle_beta   90.00
_cell.angle_gamma   90.00
#
_symmetry.space_group_name_H-M   'P 1'
#
loop_
_entity.id
_entity.type
_entity.pdbx_description
1 polymer ?
#
loop_
_entity_poly.entity_id
_entity_poly.type
_entity_poly.pdbx_seq_one_letter_code
_entity_poly.pdbx_strand_id
1 'polypeptide(L)'
;MRMLRQVMRAGVLLAITVTMAGAQGEPRPDARRDSLEARVRARMTTMLREQIGLNDDQIRRLQQTNRRFERQRRELFNEERRVRGELRAALESRDSVQDARVAPLLDRTIQLQRQRLDLLEAEQKELATFLTPTQRARLYGLEEQMRRRMQEMRDSRPGDGPRRGVPGAPGVRPGGPPGAGPRRPPPL
;
A
#
# COMPACT_ATOMS: atom_id res chain seq x y z
N MET A 1 12.43 6.47 22.15
CA MET A 1 11.16 7.01 21.61
C MET A 1 10.98 6.75 20.09
N ARG A 2 11.27 5.55 19.58
CA ARG A 2 11.00 5.17 18.17
C ARG A 2 9.64 4.50 17.96
N MET A 3 9.00 4.02 19.04
CA MET A 3 7.72 3.32 18.99
C MET A 3 6.52 4.24 18.72
N LEU A 4 6.61 5.53 19.08
CA LEU A 4 5.50 6.49 18.93
C LEU A 4 5.27 6.98 17.49
N ARG A 5 6.25 6.83 16.59
CA ARG A 5 6.14 7.25 15.18
C ARG A 5 5.56 6.16 14.25
N GLN A 6 5.46 4.91 14.70
CA GLN A 6 4.90 3.81 13.89
C GLN A 6 3.40 3.56 14.11
N VAL A 7 2.83 4.08 15.21
CA VAL A 7 1.41 3.89 15.53
C VAL A 7 0.50 4.55 14.49
N MET A 8 0.95 5.61 13.80
CA MET A 8 0.18 6.29 12.75
C MET A 8 -0.02 5.52 11.43
N ARG A 9 0.56 4.31 11.28
CA ARG A 9 0.33 3.44 10.11
C ARG A 9 -0.26 2.07 10.46
N ALA A 10 -0.47 1.79 11.74
CA ALA A 10 -1.00 0.52 12.22
C ALA A 10 -2.53 0.58 12.31
N GLY A 11 -3.19 0.69 11.15
CA GLY A 11 -4.55 0.19 11.03
C GLY A 11 -4.47 -1.33 10.96
N VAL A 12 -5.29 -2.01 11.76
CA VAL A 12 -5.49 -3.46 11.79
C VAL A 12 -5.75 -3.96 10.37
N LEU A 13 -4.72 -4.35 9.62
CA LEU A 13 -4.83 -4.79 8.22
C LEU A 13 -4.95 -6.31 8.15
N LEU A 14 -6.01 -6.84 8.76
CA LEU A 14 -6.43 -8.23 8.54
C LEU A 14 -7.43 -8.32 7.39
N ALA A 15 -7.11 -7.68 6.25
CA ALA A 15 -7.92 -7.78 5.03
C ALA A 15 -7.21 -8.68 4.02
N ILE A 16 -7.47 -9.99 4.11
CA ILE A 16 -7.25 -10.88 2.97
C ILE A 16 -8.52 -10.82 2.13
N THR A 17 -8.68 -9.73 1.39
CA THR A 17 -9.61 -9.64 0.27
C THR A 17 -8.76 -9.53 -0.98
N VAL A 18 -8.60 -10.66 -1.68
CA VAL A 18 -8.00 -10.69 -3.02
C VAL A 18 -9.08 -10.21 -4.00
N THR A 19 -9.23 -8.90 -4.13
CA THR A 19 -9.97 -8.30 -5.23
C THR A 19 -8.97 -7.75 -6.24
N MET A 20 -8.59 -8.59 -7.21
CA MET A 20 -7.99 -8.11 -8.46
C MET A 20 -9.12 -7.72 -9.41
N ALA A 21 -9.25 -6.42 -9.68
CA ALA A 21 -9.88 -5.89 -10.90
C ALA A 21 -8.79 -5.80 -11.97
N GLY A 22 -8.98 -6.11 -13.24
CA GLY A 22 -10.14 -6.61 -13.97
C GLY A 22 -9.68 -6.98 -15.39
N ALA A 23 -10.27 -8.04 -15.95
CA ALA A 23 -10.35 -8.29 -17.38
C ALA A 23 -11.73 -8.95 -17.57
N GLN A 24 -12.55 -8.36 -18.42
CA GLN A 24 -13.95 -8.71 -18.61
C GLN A 24 -14.06 -10.16 -19.11
N GLY A 25 -14.78 -10.99 -18.35
CA GLY A 25 -15.13 -12.37 -18.67
C GLY A 25 -16.07 -12.89 -17.57
N GLU A 26 -17.11 -13.63 -17.95
CA GLU A 26 -18.24 -14.07 -17.12
C GLU A 26 -17.92 -14.47 -15.66
N PRO A 27 -18.88 -14.29 -14.72
CA PRO A 27 -18.69 -14.66 -13.32
C PRO A 27 -18.79 -16.17 -13.15
N ARG A 28 -17.71 -16.90 -13.45
CA ARG A 28 -17.52 -18.23 -12.87
C ARG A 28 -16.99 -18.04 -11.45
N PRO A 29 -17.71 -18.50 -10.40
CA PRO A 29 -17.10 -18.63 -9.09
C PRO A 29 -15.94 -19.62 -9.22
N ASP A 30 -14.73 -19.11 -9.14
CA ASP A 30 -13.53 -19.93 -9.17
C ASP A 30 -13.52 -20.78 -7.89
N ALA A 31 -13.97 -22.04 -7.94
CA ALA A 31 -13.90 -22.97 -6.79
C ALA A 31 -12.49 -23.06 -6.17
N ARG A 32 -11.45 -22.72 -6.95
CA ARG A 32 -10.07 -22.56 -6.50
C ARG A 32 -9.88 -21.35 -5.57
N ARG A 33 -10.53 -20.21 -5.83
CA ARG A 33 -10.52 -19.04 -4.96
C ARG A 33 -11.25 -19.32 -3.65
N ASP A 34 -12.46 -19.89 -3.72
CA ASP A 34 -13.25 -20.19 -2.52
C ASP A 34 -12.52 -21.16 -1.58
N SER A 35 -11.87 -22.19 -2.15
CA SER A 35 -11.06 -23.12 -1.36
C SER A 35 -9.78 -22.51 -0.79
N LEU A 36 -9.19 -21.51 -1.46
CA LEU A 36 -8.04 -20.77 -0.95
C LEU A 36 -8.45 -19.85 0.20
N GLU A 37 -9.56 -19.12 0.04
CA GLU A 37 -10.10 -18.25 1.08
C GLU A 37 -10.49 -19.03 2.34
N ALA A 38 -11.13 -20.19 2.17
CA ALA A 38 -11.47 -21.08 3.28
C ALA A 38 -10.23 -21.53 4.05
N ARG A 39 -9.16 -21.94 3.34
CA ARG A 39 -7.88 -22.35 3.95
C ARG A 39 -7.22 -21.22 4.72
N VAL A 40 -7.20 -20.03 4.14
CA VAL A 40 -6.67 -18.82 4.79
C VAL A 40 -7.46 -18.50 6.06
N ARG A 41 -8.79 -18.52 5.99
CA ARG A 41 -9.67 -18.23 7.13
C ARG A 41 -9.48 -19.24 8.26
N ALA A 42 -9.37 -20.52 7.93
CA ALA A 42 -9.09 -21.57 8.91
C ALA A 42 -7.74 -21.33 9.60
N ARG A 43 -6.67 -21.07 8.83
CA ARG A 43 -5.35 -20.77 9.39
C ARG A 43 -5.35 -19.56 10.30
N MET A 44 -6.06 -18.49 9.92
CA MET A 44 -6.17 -17.29 10.73
C MET A 44 -6.91 -17.55 12.05
N THR A 45 -8.00 -18.32 11.99
CA THR A 45 -8.77 -18.70 13.19
C THR A 45 -7.90 -19.48 14.17
N THR A 46 -7.10 -20.43 13.67
CA THR A 46 -6.11 -21.16 14.48
C THR A 46 -5.09 -20.22 15.12
N MET A 47 -4.51 -19.27 14.36
CA MET A 47 -3.55 -18.30 14.90
C MET A 47 -4.17 -17.41 15.99
N LEU A 48 -5.39 -16.92 15.78
CA LEU A 48 -6.11 -16.11 16.76
C LEU A 48 -6.37 -16.88 18.07
N ARG A 49 -6.67 -18.17 17.97
CA ARG A 49 -6.86 -19.03 19.14
C ARG A 49 -5.53 -19.31 19.85
N GLU A 50 -4.52 -19.77 19.14
CA GLU A 50 -3.25 -20.25 19.72
C GLU A 50 -2.34 -19.12 20.19
N GLN A 51 -2.21 -18.04 19.41
CA GLN A 51 -1.23 -16.98 19.69
C GLN A 51 -1.81 -15.84 20.53
N ILE A 52 -3.10 -15.57 20.38
CA ILE A 52 -3.76 -14.46 21.08
C ILE A 52 -4.61 -14.98 22.25
N GLY A 53 -5.12 -16.21 22.17
CA GLY A 53 -6.00 -16.78 23.18
C GLY A 53 -7.44 -16.30 23.02
N LEU A 54 -7.91 -16.09 21.78
CA LEU A 54 -9.30 -15.70 21.52
C LEU A 54 -10.20 -16.94 21.53
N ASN A 55 -11.36 -16.82 22.19
CA ASN A 55 -12.43 -17.80 22.08
C ASN A 55 -13.29 -17.56 20.82
N ASP A 56 -14.19 -18.49 20.50
CA ASP A 56 -14.98 -18.43 19.27
C ASP A 56 -15.89 -17.21 19.21
N ASP A 57 -16.44 -16.77 20.33
CA ASP A 57 -17.29 -15.58 20.41
C ASP A 57 -16.49 -14.30 20.13
N GLN A 58 -15.31 -14.19 20.73
CA GLN A 58 -14.36 -13.10 20.49
C GLN A 58 -13.90 -13.09 19.03
N ILE A 59 -13.65 -14.25 18.42
CA ILE A 59 -13.27 -14.35 17.01
C ILE A 59 -14.41 -13.88 16.11
N ARG A 60 -15.66 -14.30 16.36
CA ARG A 60 -16.82 -13.85 15.57
C ARG A 60 -17.00 -12.33 15.67
N ARG A 61 -16.92 -11.77 16.88
CA ARG A 61 -17.00 -10.31 17.11
C ARG A 61 -15.85 -9.55 16.45
N LEU A 62 -14.62 -10.08 16.54
CA LEU A 62 -13.44 -9.50 15.87
C LEU A 62 -13.63 -9.45 14.36
N GLN A 63 -14.09 -10.54 13.73
CA GLN A 63 -14.32 -10.57 12.29
C GLN A 63 -15.41 -9.59 11.83
N GLN A 64 -16.47 -9.41 12.63
CA GLN A 64 -17.52 -8.43 12.33
C GLN A 64 -17.00 -7.00 12.47
N THR A 65 -16.30 -6.72 13.57
CA THR A 65 -15.69 -5.41 13.86
C THR A 65 -14.71 -5.03 12.75
N ASN A 66 -13.76 -5.92 12.44
CA ASN A 66 -12.78 -5.72 11.36
C ASN A 66 -13.47 -5.47 10.03
N ARG A 67 -14.51 -6.24 9.65
CA ARG A 67 -15.23 -6.01 8.38
C ARG A 67 -15.81 -4.61 8.26
N ARG A 68 -16.29 -4.01 9.35
CA ARG A 68 -16.84 -2.65 9.34
C ARG A 68 -15.73 -1.61 9.24
N PHE A 69 -14.71 -1.69 10.08
CA PHE A 69 -13.58 -0.75 10.07
C PHE A 69 -12.74 -0.85 8.79
N GLU A 70 -12.63 -2.04 8.18
CA GLU A 70 -11.98 -2.22 6.88
C GLU A 70 -12.68 -1.46 5.74
N ARG A 71 -14.02 -1.35 5.75
CA ARG A 71 -14.73 -0.54 4.76
C ARG A 71 -14.34 0.93 4.90
N GLN A 72 -14.38 1.46 6.12
CA GLN A 72 -14.02 2.84 6.44
C GLN A 72 -12.54 3.14 6.13
N ARG A 73 -11.62 2.21 6.45
CA ARG A 73 -10.19 2.32 6.08
C ARG A 73 -10.00 2.39 4.57
N ARG A 74 -10.71 1.57 3.79
CA ARG A 74 -10.62 1.58 2.32
C ARG A 74 -11.13 2.89 1.73
N GLU A 75 -12.23 3.43 2.25
CA GLU A 75 -12.76 4.74 1.84
C GLU A 75 -11.73 5.84 2.07
N LEU A 76 -11.18 5.95 3.29
CA LEU A 76 -10.13 6.92 3.61
C LEU A 76 -8.85 6.72 2.78
N PHE A 77 -8.49 5.47 2.48
CA PHE A 77 -7.33 5.18 1.63
C PHE A 77 -7.55 5.62 0.18
N ASN A 78 -8.75 5.38 -0.37
CA ASN A 78 -9.11 5.80 -1.71
C ASN A 78 -9.12 7.33 -1.83
N GLU A 79 -9.65 8.01 -0.82
CA GLU A 79 -9.68 9.45 -0.80
C GLU A 79 -8.27 10.05 -0.67
N GLU A 80 -7.41 9.51 0.19
CA GLU A 80 -6.01 9.95 0.28
C GLU A 80 -5.28 9.76 -1.05
N ARG A 81 -5.52 8.64 -1.75
CA ARG A 81 -4.93 8.42 -3.08
C ARG A 81 -5.40 9.46 -4.08
N ARG A 82 -6.69 9.80 -4.07
CA ARG A 82 -7.27 10.84 -4.93
C ARG A 82 -6.64 12.21 -4.65
N VAL A 83 -6.63 12.67 -3.40
CA VAL A 83 -6.05 13.96 -3.00
C VAL A 83 -4.57 14.05 -3.38
N ARG A 84 -3.80 12.99 -3.18
CA ARG A 84 -2.39 12.94 -3.63
C ARG A 84 -2.24 13.01 -5.14
N GLY A 85 -3.14 12.39 -5.89
CA GLY A 85 -3.16 12.46 -7.35
C GLY A 85 -3.46 13.88 -7.84
N GLU A 86 -4.48 14.52 -7.27
CA GLU A 86 -4.86 15.90 -7.59
C GLU A 86 -3.76 16.89 -7.21
N LEU A 87 -3.11 16.71 -6.05
CA LEU A 87 -1.99 17.56 -5.63
C LEU A 87 -0.80 17.43 -6.59
N ARG A 88 -0.46 16.20 -7.01
CA ARG A 88 0.60 15.98 -8.01
C ARG A 88 0.26 16.69 -9.33
N ALA A 89 -0.96 16.53 -9.82
CA ALA A 89 -1.39 17.15 -11.07
C ALA A 89 -1.39 18.69 -11.00
N ALA A 90 -1.77 19.26 -9.85
CA ALA A 90 -1.72 20.71 -9.64
C ALA A 90 -0.27 21.23 -9.68
N LEU A 91 0.66 20.53 -9.02
CA LEU A 91 2.08 20.91 -8.97
C LEU A 91 2.82 20.73 -10.31
N GLU A 92 2.37 19.82 -11.16
CA GLU A 92 2.91 19.62 -12.51
C GLU A 92 2.39 20.67 -13.51
N SER A 93 1.28 21.34 -13.17
CA SER A 93 0.70 22.40 -13.99
C SER A 93 1.47 23.72 -13.83
N ARG A 94 1.56 24.49 -14.92
CA ARG A 94 2.06 25.89 -14.89
C ARG A 94 0.92 26.91 -14.88
N ASP A 95 -0.30 26.47 -14.58
CA ASP A 95 -1.52 27.27 -14.56
C ASP A 95 -1.80 27.79 -13.15
N SER A 96 -1.89 29.12 -13.00
CA SER A 96 -2.25 29.80 -11.75
C SER A 96 -3.60 29.36 -11.14
N VAL A 97 -4.53 28.85 -11.97
CA VAL A 97 -5.80 28.28 -11.47
C VAL A 97 -5.56 26.98 -10.70
N GLN A 98 -4.55 26.21 -11.08
CA GLN A 98 -4.19 24.97 -10.39
C GLN A 98 -3.42 25.26 -9.09
N ASP A 99 -2.63 26.34 -9.06
CA ASP A 99 -1.98 26.82 -7.83
C ASP A 99 -3.01 27.14 -6.73
N ALA A 100 -4.15 27.75 -7.09
CA ALA A 100 -5.23 28.04 -6.15
C ALA A 100 -5.87 26.77 -5.54
N ARG A 101 -5.71 25.60 -6.17
CA ARG A 101 -6.21 24.32 -5.66
C ARG A 101 -5.25 23.64 -4.69
N VAL A 102 -3.99 24.06 -4.61
CA VAL A 102 -2.99 23.43 -3.75
C VAL A 102 -3.35 23.57 -2.27
N ALA A 103 -3.69 24.77 -1.82
CA ALA A 103 -4.06 25.04 -0.43
C ALA A 103 -5.20 24.14 0.09
N PRO A 104 -6.38 24.07 -0.56
CA PRO A 104 -7.46 23.20 -0.08
C PRO A 104 -7.11 21.69 -0.13
N LEU A 105 -6.24 21.25 -1.05
CA LEU A 105 -5.75 19.86 -1.08
C LEU A 105 -4.82 19.53 0.10
N LEU A 106 -3.99 20.48 0.51
CA LEU A 106 -3.16 20.35 1.72
C LEU A 106 -4.04 20.30 2.98
N ASP A 107 -5.04 21.16 3.09
CA ASP A 107 -6.00 21.13 4.20
C ASP A 107 -6.75 19.79 4.26
N ARG A 108 -7.19 19.28 3.10
CA ARG A 108 -7.85 17.97 3.01
C ARG A 108 -6.92 16.84 3.47
N THR A 109 -5.63 16.92 3.16
CA THR A 109 -4.64 15.95 3.64
C THR A 109 -4.56 15.91 5.17
N ILE A 110 -4.58 17.06 5.83
CA ILE A 110 -4.59 17.14 7.30
C ILE A 110 -5.89 16.58 7.88
N GLN A 111 -7.04 16.89 7.27
CA GLN A 111 -8.34 16.34 7.69
C GLN A 111 -8.37 14.81 7.59
N LEU A 112 -7.86 14.24 6.50
CA LEU A 112 -7.75 12.79 6.32
C LEU A 112 -6.86 12.13 7.39
N GLN A 113 -5.78 12.81 7.83
CA GLN A 113 -4.95 12.32 8.93
C GLN A 113 -5.70 12.28 10.25
N ARG A 114 -6.51 13.31 10.56
CA ARG A 114 -7.36 13.33 11.76
C ARG A 114 -8.39 12.20 11.74
N GLN A 115 -9.10 12.05 10.62
CA GLN A 115 -10.08 10.98 10.44
C GLN A 115 -9.46 9.58 10.62
N ARG A 116 -8.19 9.38 10.25
CA ARG A 116 -7.48 8.12 10.50
C ARG A 116 -7.21 7.86 11.98
N LEU A 117 -6.86 8.89 12.73
CA LEU A 117 -6.66 8.78 14.18
C LEU A 117 -7.99 8.50 14.88
N ASP A 118 -9.05 9.22 14.50
CA ASP A 118 -10.40 9.01 15.04
C ASP A 118 -10.88 7.57 14.77
N LEU A 119 -10.64 7.07 13.55
CA LEU A 119 -10.99 5.70 13.17
C LEU A 119 -10.21 4.66 13.99
N LEU A 120 -8.91 4.89 14.20
CA LEU A 120 -8.08 4.01 15.02
C LEU A 120 -8.55 4.00 16.49
N GLU A 121 -8.86 5.17 17.04
CA GLU A 121 -9.37 5.28 18.40
C GLU A 121 -10.72 4.58 18.56
N ALA A 122 -11.65 4.78 17.61
CA ALA A 122 -12.94 4.12 17.61
C ALA A 122 -12.82 2.59 17.54
N GLU A 123 -11.92 2.07 16.70
CA GLU A 123 -11.63 0.64 16.63
C GLU A 123 -11.10 0.11 17.96
N GLN A 124 -10.17 0.84 18.61
CA GLN A 124 -9.64 0.42 19.91
C GLN A 124 -10.68 0.40 21.01
N LYS A 125 -11.56 1.41 21.06
CA LYS A 125 -12.68 1.45 22.00
C LYS A 125 -13.61 0.27 21.79
N GLU A 126 -13.89 -0.11 20.55
CA GLU A 126 -14.78 -1.22 20.27
C GLU A 126 -14.16 -2.58 20.57
N LEU A 127 -12.90 -2.79 20.19
CA LEU A 127 -12.16 -3.99 20.55
C LEU A 127 -12.08 -4.16 22.08
N ALA A 128 -11.96 -3.07 22.83
CA ALA A 128 -11.94 -3.11 24.29
C ALA A 128 -13.24 -3.61 24.92
N THR A 129 -14.37 -3.61 24.20
CA THR A 129 -15.64 -4.16 24.69
C THR A 129 -15.66 -5.68 24.77
N PHE A 130 -14.67 -6.37 24.18
CA PHE A 130 -14.63 -7.85 24.17
C PHE A 130 -13.25 -8.48 24.19
N LEU A 131 -12.17 -7.71 24.03
CA LEU A 131 -10.80 -8.16 24.14
C LEU A 131 -10.13 -7.56 25.37
N THR A 132 -9.37 -8.37 26.10
CA THR A 132 -8.53 -7.89 27.19
C THR A 132 -7.40 -7.00 26.66
N PRO A 133 -6.80 -6.11 27.50
CA PRO A 133 -5.66 -5.29 27.08
C PRO A 133 -4.50 -6.12 26.51
N THR A 134 -4.20 -7.28 27.12
CA THR A 134 -3.16 -8.20 26.64
C THR A 134 -3.52 -8.83 25.29
N GLN A 135 -4.78 -9.24 25.09
CA GLN A 135 -5.24 -9.76 23.80
C GLN A 135 -5.12 -8.71 22.69
N ARG A 136 -5.49 -7.45 22.96
CA ARG A 136 -5.32 -6.34 22.00
C ARG A 136 -3.85 -6.08 21.68
N ALA A 137 -2.98 -6.05 22.70
CA ALA A 137 -1.54 -5.86 22.48
C ALA A 137 -0.92 -6.99 21.61
N ARG A 138 -1.33 -8.24 21.84
CA ARG A 138 -0.90 -9.39 21.01
C ARG A 138 -1.41 -9.29 19.58
N LEU A 139 -2.67 -8.89 19.40
CA LEU A 139 -3.27 -8.66 18.08
C LEU A 139 -2.46 -7.61 17.30
N TYR A 140 -2.14 -6.47 17.92
CA TYR A 140 -1.29 -5.45 17.33
C TYR A 140 0.10 -5.96 16.96
N GLY A 141 0.73 -6.75 17.83
CA GLY A 141 2.03 -7.36 17.56
C GLY A 141 2.00 -8.30 16.35
N LEU A 142 0.92 -9.08 16.20
CA LEU A 142 0.73 -9.98 15.06
C LEU A 142 0.56 -9.20 13.76
N GLU A 143 -0.25 -8.17 13.76
CA GLU A 143 -0.51 -7.32 12.57
C GLU A 143 0.75 -6.59 12.11
N GLU A 144 1.53 -6.07 13.05
CA GLU A 144 2.77 -5.38 12.75
C GLU A 144 3.80 -6.32 12.09
N GLN A 145 3.86 -7.58 12.54
CA GLN A 145 4.67 -8.61 11.88
C GLN A 145 4.18 -8.90 10.46
N MET A 146 2.86 -9.04 10.25
CA MET A 146 2.31 -9.24 8.90
C MET A 146 2.59 -8.05 7.99
N ARG A 147 2.47 -6.83 8.53
CA ARG A 147 2.75 -5.59 7.82
C ARG A 147 4.20 -5.50 7.36
N ARG A 148 5.16 -5.89 8.21
CA ARG A 148 6.59 -5.95 7.86
C ARG A 148 6.86 -6.98 6.77
N ARG A 149 6.33 -8.20 6.91
CA ARG A 149 6.46 -9.25 5.89
C ARG A 149 5.89 -8.81 4.54
N MET A 150 4.74 -8.12 4.54
CA MET A 150 4.16 -7.59 3.31
C MET A 150 5.00 -6.47 2.68
N GLN A 151 5.68 -5.65 3.49
CA GLN A 151 6.62 -4.65 2.97
C GLN A 151 7.85 -5.33 2.37
N GLU A 152 8.46 -6.27 3.08
CA GLU A 152 9.61 -7.05 2.59
C GLU A 152 9.29 -7.73 1.25
N MET A 153 8.10 -8.34 1.09
CA MET A 153 7.68 -8.93 -0.19
C MET A 153 7.46 -7.91 -1.31
N ARG A 154 7.01 -6.69 -0.99
CA ARG A 154 6.87 -5.61 -1.99
C ARG A 154 8.23 -5.09 -2.40
N ASP A 155 9.14 -4.92 -1.45
CA ASP A 155 10.50 -4.43 -1.67
C ASP A 155 11.36 -5.48 -2.39
N SER A 156 11.08 -6.78 -2.18
CA SER A 156 11.80 -7.90 -2.81
C SER A 156 11.31 -8.26 -4.22
N ARG A 157 10.29 -7.59 -4.76
CA ARG A 157 9.85 -7.83 -6.15
C ARG A 157 10.89 -7.22 -7.10
N PRO A 158 11.55 -8.02 -7.97
CA PRO A 158 12.48 -7.50 -8.96
C PRO A 158 11.68 -6.73 -10.01
N GLY A 159 11.72 -5.40 -9.93
CA GLY A 159 11.00 -4.50 -10.84
C GLY A 159 11.23 -3.02 -10.54
N ASP A 160 11.53 -2.67 -9.29
CA ASP A 160 11.98 -1.34 -8.86
C ASP A 160 13.26 -1.46 -8.03
N GLY A 161 14.33 -1.95 -8.65
CA GLY A 161 15.67 -1.70 -8.11
C GLY A 161 15.96 -0.20 -8.19
N PRO A 162 16.71 0.39 -7.24
CA PRO A 162 17.20 1.74 -7.42
C PRO A 162 17.97 1.75 -8.74
N ARG A 163 17.64 2.69 -9.64
CA ARG A 163 18.57 3.10 -10.69
C ARG A 163 19.79 3.67 -9.98
N ARG A 164 20.66 2.74 -9.58
CA ARG A 164 22.03 2.96 -9.14
C ARG A 164 22.65 3.76 -10.28
N GLY A 165 22.92 5.04 -9.98
CA GLY A 165 23.65 5.91 -10.90
C GLY A 165 24.84 5.13 -11.41
N VAL A 166 24.97 5.07 -12.73
CA VAL A 166 26.13 4.48 -13.40
C VAL A 166 27.35 5.29 -12.94
N PRO A 167 28.29 4.73 -12.17
CA PRO A 167 29.57 5.36 -11.93
C PRO A 167 30.42 5.04 -13.16
N GLY A 168 30.77 6.06 -13.93
CA GLY A 168 31.73 5.93 -15.03
C GLY A 168 31.13 6.13 -16.41
N ALA A 169 30.97 7.39 -16.80
CA ALA A 169 31.15 7.78 -18.18
C ALA A 169 32.26 8.85 -18.21
N PRO A 170 33.52 8.48 -18.49
CA PRO A 170 34.56 9.45 -18.83
C PRO A 170 34.20 10.09 -20.16
N GLY A 171 34.39 11.40 -20.24
CA GLY A 171 33.96 12.22 -21.36
C GLY A 171 34.50 11.80 -22.72
N VAL A 172 33.65 11.94 -23.75
CA VAL A 172 34.06 12.05 -25.15
C VAL A 172 33.22 13.13 -25.82
N ARG A 173 33.78 14.34 -25.87
CA ARG A 173 33.75 15.20 -27.06
C ARG A 173 35.14 15.06 -27.70
N PRO A 174 35.38 15.23 -29.01
CA PRO A 174 34.65 16.09 -29.95
C PRO A 174 34.45 15.49 -31.37
N GLY A 175 33.76 16.24 -32.23
CA GLY A 175 33.55 15.91 -33.64
C GLY A 175 34.78 16.04 -34.55
N GLY A 176 34.73 15.31 -35.66
CA GLY A 176 35.56 15.44 -36.85
C GLY A 176 34.83 14.83 -38.06
N PRO A 177 34.89 15.43 -39.27
CA PRO A 177 34.13 14.97 -40.42
C PRO A 177 34.80 13.75 -41.10
N PRO A 178 34.03 12.90 -41.81
CA PRO A 178 34.59 11.75 -42.52
C PRO A 178 35.34 12.18 -43.79
N GLY A 179 36.60 11.74 -43.90
CA GLY A 179 37.49 12.01 -45.02
C GLY A 179 37.03 11.35 -46.32
N ALA A 180 37.08 12.12 -47.40
CA ALA A 180 36.92 11.69 -48.77
C ALA A 180 38.23 11.04 -49.28
N GLY A 181 38.17 9.76 -49.68
CA GLY A 181 39.25 9.09 -50.42
C GLY A 181 39.10 9.32 -51.93
N PRO A 182 40.20 9.53 -52.69
CA PRO A 182 40.13 9.84 -54.12
C PRO A 182 39.86 8.58 -54.99
N ARG A 183 38.94 8.73 -55.94
CA ARG A 183 38.61 7.76 -56.99
C ARG A 183 39.72 7.72 -58.05
N ARG A 184 40.22 6.52 -58.39
CA ARG A 184 41.04 6.27 -59.58
C ARG A 184 40.16 6.27 -60.84
N PRO A 185 40.57 6.87 -61.97
CA PRO A 185 39.90 6.71 -63.26
C PRO A 185 40.34 5.43 -63.99
N PRO A 186 39.52 4.89 -64.92
CA PRO A 186 39.85 3.70 -65.70
C PRO A 186 40.74 4.02 -66.92
N PRO A 187 41.49 3.03 -67.44
CA PRO A 187 42.30 3.19 -68.64
C PRO A 187 41.46 3.07 -69.93
N LEU A 188 42.02 3.64 -71.01
CA LEU A 188 41.48 3.66 -72.38
C LEU A 188 41.42 2.27 -73.02
#